data_AF-A0A8J3JTC9-F1
#
_entry.id   AF-A0A8J3JTC9-F1
#
_cell.length_a   1.000
_cell.length_b   1.000
_cell.length_c   1.000
_cell.angle_alpha   90.00
_cell.angle_beta   90.00
_cell.angle_gamma   90.00
#
_symmetry.space_group_name_H-M   'P 1'
#
loop_
_entity.id
_entity.type
_entity.pdbx_description
1 polymer ?
#
loop_
_entity_poly.entity_id
_entity_poly.type
_entity_poly.pdbx_seq_one_letter_code
_entity_poly.pdbx_strand_id
1 'polypeptide(L)'
;MDIAVALIGLAGTLLAAGLGYWQWRRSARSAAPLTQDRGNAARELWERLQQAHLDLRAGKSGATRESLRELNQFLIAKTPYLDRDLSTAAGEYLTALITLNDLIAASEDEELQDRWEITSPDLATPNQIQEIMAASADCDAKRDLVVARVQAALA
;
A
#
# COMPACT_ATOMS: atom_id res chain seq x y z
N MET A 1 11.39 -62.02 9.02
CA MET A 1 10.85 -60.65 9.11
C MET A 1 9.40 -60.73 8.68
N ASP A 2 8.48 -60.64 9.64
CA ASP A 2 7.08 -60.99 9.42
C ASP A 2 6.39 -60.00 8.49
N ILE A 3 5.73 -60.54 7.47
CA ILE A 3 4.92 -59.80 6.49
C ILE A 3 3.90 -58.88 7.20
N ALA A 4 3.44 -59.27 8.39
CA ALA A 4 2.57 -58.48 9.24
C ALA A 4 3.18 -57.12 9.64
N VAL A 5 4.47 -57.07 9.99
CA VAL A 5 5.16 -55.82 10.38
C VAL A 5 5.30 -54.88 9.18
N ALA A 6 5.58 -55.43 7.99
CA ALA A 6 5.67 -54.65 6.76
C ALA A 6 4.31 -54.06 6.34
N LEU A 7 3.22 -54.84 6.48
CA LEU A 7 1.86 -54.38 6.18
C LEU A 7 1.39 -53.29 7.16
N ILE A 8 1.70 -53.41 8.45
CA ILE A 8 1.38 -52.39 9.45
C ILE A 8 2.14 -51.09 9.18
N GLY A 9 3.44 -51.17 8.84
CA GLY A 9 4.23 -50.00 8.48
C GLY A 9 3.71 -49.29 7.22
N LEU A 10 3.30 -50.06 6.21
CA LEU A 10 2.72 -49.51 4.97
C LEU A 10 1.37 -48.84 5.23
N ALA A 11 0.49 -49.47 6.02
CA ALA A 11 -0.79 -48.88 6.41
C ALA A 11 -0.63 -47.58 7.21
N GLY A 12 0.32 -47.55 8.16
CA GLY A 12 0.64 -46.34 8.92
C GLY A 12 1.14 -45.20 8.03
N THR A 13 1.98 -45.51 7.04
CA THR A 13 2.52 -44.52 6.10
C THR A 13 1.43 -43.94 5.19
N LEU A 14 0.53 -44.77 4.68
CA LEU A 14 -0.61 -44.32 3.87
C LEU A 14 -1.57 -43.44 4.67
N LEU A 15 -1.83 -43.79 5.94
CA LEU A 15 -2.68 -42.98 6.82
C LEU A 15 -2.05 -41.61 7.12
N ALA A 16 -0.75 -41.56 7.41
CA ALA A 16 -0.03 -40.30 7.64
C ALA A 16 -0.02 -39.40 6.40
N ALA A 17 0.21 -39.96 5.21
CA ALA A 17 0.17 -39.23 3.95
C ALA A 17 -1.24 -38.68 3.66
N GLY A 18 -2.28 -39.49 3.91
CA GLY A 18 -3.68 -39.07 3.74
C GLY A 18 -4.08 -37.93 4.68
N LEU A 19 -3.66 -37.98 5.95
CA LEU A 19 -3.89 -36.91 6.93
C LEU A 19 -3.14 -35.62 6.56
N GLY A 20 -1.88 -35.73 6.13
CA GLY A 20 -1.09 -34.59 5.65
C GLY A 20 -1.73 -33.90 4.44
N TYR A 21 -2.20 -34.69 3.47
CA TYR A 21 -2.92 -34.16 2.30
C TYR A 21 -4.26 -33.49 2.69
N TRP A 22 -5.01 -34.08 3.62
CA TRP A 22 -6.28 -33.51 4.09
C TRP A 22 -6.06 -32.19 4.84
N GLN A 23 -5.06 -32.12 5.73
CA GLN A 23 -4.68 -30.88 6.40
C GLN A 23 -4.23 -29.82 5.41
N TRP A 24 -3.36 -30.16 4.45
CA TRP A 24 -2.90 -29.24 3.42
C TRP A 24 -4.07 -28.67 2.60
N ARG A 25 -4.99 -29.54 2.15
CA ARG A 25 -6.16 -29.13 1.37
C ARG A 25 -7.14 -28.27 2.18
N ARG A 26 -7.27 -28.53 3.49
CA ARG A 26 -8.09 -27.72 4.40
C ARG A 26 -7.47 -26.34 4.60
N SER A 27 -6.17 -26.27 4.87
CA SER A 27 -5.42 -25.02 5.03
C SER A 27 -5.40 -24.18 3.75
N ALA A 28 -5.26 -24.81 2.58
CA ALA A 28 -5.30 -24.14 1.28
C ALA A 28 -6.66 -23.48 1.01
N ARG A 29 -7.77 -24.13 1.39
CA ARG A 29 -9.11 -23.56 1.24
C ARG A 29 -9.38 -22.39 2.19
N SER A 30 -8.80 -22.39 3.39
CA SER A 30 -8.91 -21.26 4.32
C SER A 30 -7.98 -20.09 4.00
N ALA A 31 -6.91 -20.31 3.22
CA ALA A 31 -5.96 -19.26 2.86
C ALA A 31 -6.46 -18.36 1.72
N ALA A 32 -7.19 -18.91 0.75
CA ALA A 32 -7.73 -18.18 -0.41
C ALA A 32 -8.60 -16.93 -0.07
N PRO A 33 -9.53 -16.98 0.90
CA PRO A 33 -10.29 -15.77 1.26
C PRO A 33 -9.42 -14.71 1.93
N LEU A 34 -8.40 -15.10 2.72
CA LEU A 34 -7.50 -14.16 3.37
C LEU A 34 -6.60 -13.44 2.35
N THR A 35 -6.11 -14.13 1.32
CA THR A 35 -5.33 -13.50 0.25
C THR A 35 -6.17 -12.51 -0.55
N GLN A 36 -7.44 -12.83 -0.80
CA GLN A 36 -8.36 -11.94 -1.48
C GLN A 36 -8.66 -10.68 -0.64
N ASP A 37 -8.90 -10.83 0.67
CA ASP A 37 -9.15 -9.69 1.57
C ASP A 37 -7.93 -8.77 1.69
N ARG A 38 -6.71 -9.32 1.68
CA ARG A 38 -5.45 -8.56 1.64
C ARG A 38 -5.32 -7.76 0.35
N GLY A 39 -5.55 -8.39 -0.80
CA GLY A 39 -5.51 -7.71 -2.10
C GLY A 39 -6.55 -6.59 -2.20
N ASN A 40 -7.77 -6.83 -1.69
CA ASN A 40 -8.81 -5.81 -1.63
C ASN A 40 -8.43 -4.64 -0.72
N ALA A 41 -7.89 -4.93 0.47
CA ALA A 41 -7.43 -3.89 1.40
C ALA A 41 -6.30 -3.05 0.80
N ALA A 42 -5.34 -3.67 0.12
CA ALA A 42 -4.25 -2.97 -0.56
C ALA A 42 -4.75 -2.08 -1.71
N ARG A 43 -5.74 -2.54 -2.50
CA ARG A 43 -6.37 -1.73 -3.55
C ARG A 43 -7.13 -0.53 -2.97
N GLU A 44 -7.95 -0.76 -1.95
CA GLU A 44 -8.71 0.31 -1.29
C GLU A 44 -7.78 1.35 -0.65
N LEU A 45 -6.65 0.91 -0.08
CA LEU A 45 -5.60 1.81 0.42
C LEU A 45 -5.07 2.72 -0.68
N TRP A 46 -4.74 2.15 -1.83
CA TRP A 46 -4.21 2.88 -2.97
C TRP A 46 -5.22 3.91 -3.51
N GLU A 47 -6.48 3.53 -3.68
CA GLU A 47 -7.55 4.41 -4.13
C GLU A 47 -7.71 5.63 -3.19
N ARG A 48 -7.65 5.40 -1.87
CA ARG A 48 -7.70 6.49 -0.87
C ARG A 48 -6.50 7.43 -0.96
N LEU A 49 -5.30 6.88 -1.17
CA LEU A 49 -4.09 7.68 -1.34
C LEU A 49 -4.13 8.52 -2.63
N GLN A 50 -4.69 7.97 -3.72
CA GLN A 50 -4.93 8.72 -4.95
C GLN A 50 -5.94 9.85 -4.73
N GLN A 51 -7.02 9.57 -4.01
CA GLN A 51 -8.03 10.59 -3.68
C GLN A 51 -7.41 11.71 -2.84
N ALA A 52 -6.63 11.38 -1.82
CA ALA A 52 -5.92 12.37 -0.99
C ALA A 52 -4.97 13.24 -1.82
N HIS A 53 -4.24 12.65 -2.79
CA HIS A 53 -3.40 13.40 -3.73
C HIS A 53 -4.24 14.40 -4.53
N LEU A 54 -5.34 13.96 -5.12
CA LEU A 54 -6.22 14.83 -5.90
C LEU A 54 -6.83 15.95 -5.05
N ASP A 55 -7.21 15.66 -3.81
CA ASP A 55 -7.84 16.62 -2.91
C ASP A 55 -6.87 17.70 -2.42
N LEU A 56 -5.63 17.31 -2.08
CA LEU A 56 -4.56 18.26 -1.75
C LEU A 56 -4.24 19.17 -2.93
N ARG A 57 -4.12 18.56 -4.11
CA ARG A 57 -3.83 19.26 -5.36
C ARG A 57 -4.93 20.23 -5.80
N ALA A 58 -6.18 19.93 -5.50
CA ALA A 58 -7.32 20.81 -5.77
C ALA A 58 -7.48 21.94 -4.74
N GLY A 59 -6.52 22.11 -3.81
CA GLY A 59 -6.56 23.19 -2.81
C GLY A 59 -7.77 23.11 -1.86
N LYS A 60 -8.37 21.92 -1.67
CA LYS A 60 -9.56 21.79 -0.82
C LYS A 60 -9.20 22.16 0.63
N SER A 61 -9.90 23.15 1.17
CA SER A 61 -9.71 23.60 2.55
C SER A 61 -9.87 22.42 3.53
N GLY A 62 -8.85 22.21 4.37
CA GLY A 62 -8.85 21.12 5.36
C GLY A 62 -8.46 19.74 4.83
N ALA A 63 -8.16 19.60 3.53
CA ALA A 63 -7.83 18.32 2.90
C ALA A 63 -6.67 17.58 3.59
N THR A 64 -5.64 18.29 4.06
CA THR A 64 -4.51 17.72 4.80
C THR A 64 -4.95 16.95 6.04
N ARG A 65 -5.74 17.59 6.91
CA ARG A 65 -6.18 17.00 8.18
C ARG A 65 -7.20 15.89 7.93
N GLU A 66 -8.07 16.07 6.96
CA GLU A 66 -9.07 15.08 6.57
C GLU A 66 -8.41 13.83 6.00
N SER A 67 -7.49 13.98 5.05
CA SER A 67 -6.75 12.87 4.42
C SER A 67 -5.95 12.06 5.46
N LEU A 68 -5.28 12.73 6.39
CA LEU A 68 -4.56 12.07 7.48
C LEU A 68 -5.50 11.30 8.41
N ARG A 69 -6.65 11.89 8.75
CA ARG A 69 -7.65 11.24 9.61
C ARG A 69 -8.23 10.01 8.92
N GLU A 70 -8.61 10.13 7.66
CA GLU A 70 -9.18 9.04 6.87
C GLU A 70 -8.19 7.89 6.66
N LEU A 71 -6.94 8.21 6.32
CA LEU A 71 -5.89 7.21 6.19
C LEU A 71 -5.68 6.48 7.53
N ASN A 72 -5.56 7.20 8.63
CA ASN A 72 -5.37 6.57 9.94
C ASN A 72 -6.54 5.67 10.35
N GLN A 73 -7.78 6.13 10.17
CA GLN A 73 -8.96 5.31 10.43
C GLN A 73 -8.97 4.04 9.57
N PHE A 74 -8.60 4.17 8.30
CA PHE A 74 -8.52 3.06 7.38
C PHE A 74 -7.43 2.04 7.78
N LEU A 75 -6.22 2.51 8.09
CA LEU A 75 -5.11 1.66 8.53
C LEU A 75 -5.45 0.88 9.80
N ILE A 76 -6.12 1.53 10.76
CA ILE A 76 -6.62 0.87 11.98
C ILE A 76 -7.67 -0.19 11.63
N ALA A 77 -8.66 0.16 10.81
CA ALA A 77 -9.73 -0.76 10.43
C ALA A 77 -9.25 -1.97 9.62
N LYS A 78 -8.20 -1.81 8.80
CA LYS A 78 -7.66 -2.85 7.92
C LYS A 78 -6.35 -3.46 8.41
N THR A 79 -5.93 -3.18 9.65
CA THR A 79 -4.70 -3.75 10.25
C THR A 79 -4.56 -5.27 10.06
N PRO A 80 -5.63 -6.11 10.17
CA PRO A 80 -5.50 -7.55 9.94
C PRO A 80 -5.16 -7.96 8.49
N TYR A 81 -5.42 -7.07 7.53
CA TYR A 81 -5.35 -7.33 6.09
C TYR A 81 -4.24 -6.54 5.39
N LEU A 82 -3.62 -5.60 6.08
CA LEU A 82 -2.52 -4.80 5.55
C LEU A 82 -1.19 -5.26 6.13
N ASP A 83 -0.20 -5.35 5.26
CA ASP A 83 1.18 -5.53 5.70
C ASP A 83 1.69 -4.26 6.40
N ARG A 84 2.56 -4.43 7.39
CA ARG A 84 3.13 -3.32 8.16
C ARG A 84 3.97 -2.42 7.26
N ASP A 85 4.72 -3.01 6.34
CA ASP A 85 5.55 -2.25 5.41
C ASP A 85 4.69 -1.42 4.45
N LEU A 86 3.59 -1.99 3.93
CA LEU A 86 2.64 -1.26 3.09
C LEU A 86 1.99 -0.09 3.85
N SER A 87 1.59 -0.33 5.10
CA SER A 87 1.01 0.71 5.96
C SER A 87 2.00 1.83 6.25
N THR A 88 3.27 1.48 6.46
CA THR A 88 4.36 2.44 6.70
C THR A 88 4.64 3.26 5.43
N ALA A 89 4.79 2.60 4.29
CA ALA A 89 4.99 3.27 3.00
C ALA A 89 3.84 4.22 2.64
N ALA A 90 2.59 3.82 2.93
CA ALA A 90 1.42 4.67 2.72
C ALA A 90 1.46 5.95 3.58
N GLY A 91 1.83 5.83 4.86
CA GLY A 91 1.97 6.98 5.76
C GLY A 91 3.12 7.91 5.33
N GLU A 92 4.25 7.34 4.93
CA GLU A 92 5.39 8.09 4.40
C GLU A 92 5.04 8.84 3.12
N TYR A 93 4.36 8.19 2.18
CA TYR A 93 3.90 8.83 0.95
C TYR A 93 2.95 9.98 1.22
N LEU A 94 1.93 9.80 2.08
CA LEU A 94 1.02 10.89 2.42
C LEU A 94 1.76 12.06 3.09
N THR A 95 2.75 11.78 3.93
CA THR A 95 3.56 12.83 4.58
C THR A 95 4.37 13.63 3.56
N ALA A 96 5.03 12.94 2.62
CA ALA A 96 5.79 13.59 1.55
C ALA A 96 4.89 14.43 0.63
N LEU A 97 3.71 13.91 0.30
CA LEU A 97 2.70 14.61 -0.49
C LEU A 97 2.20 15.89 0.20
N ILE A 98 1.95 15.84 1.51
CA ILE A 98 1.58 17.02 2.31
C ILE A 98 2.72 18.03 2.32
N THR A 99 3.95 17.57 2.50
CA THR A 99 5.15 18.43 2.52
C THR A 99 5.32 19.15 1.19
N LEU A 100 5.16 18.42 0.07
CA LEU A 100 5.19 18.98 -1.28
C LEU A 100 4.08 20.03 -1.47
N ASN A 101 2.86 19.71 -1.07
CA ASN A 101 1.74 20.62 -1.18
C ASN A 101 1.95 21.91 -0.36
N ASP A 102 2.46 21.79 0.87
CA ASP A 102 2.74 22.93 1.74
C ASP A 102 3.86 23.81 1.16
N LEU A 103 4.90 23.21 0.57
CA LEU A 103 5.97 23.95 -0.11
C LEU A 103 5.47 24.70 -1.36
N ILE A 104 4.61 24.07 -2.15
CA ILE A 104 4.00 24.70 -3.33
C ILE A 104 3.05 25.83 -2.92
N ALA A 105 2.22 25.61 -1.90
CA ALA A 105 1.31 26.64 -1.39
C ALA A 105 2.05 27.83 -0.74
N ALA A 106 3.27 27.61 -0.22
CA ALA A 106 4.13 28.67 0.30
C ALA A 106 4.97 29.38 -0.79
N SER A 107 4.98 28.86 -2.01
CA SER A 107 5.66 29.50 -3.15
C SER A 107 4.97 30.82 -3.51
N GLU A 108 5.75 31.84 -3.87
CA GLU A 108 5.22 33.10 -4.41
C GLU A 108 4.92 33.01 -5.93
N ASP A 109 5.29 31.88 -6.55
CA ASP A 109 5.12 31.61 -7.98
C ASP A 109 3.68 31.11 -8.26
N GLU A 110 2.80 32.02 -8.68
CA GLU A 110 1.42 31.70 -9.09
C GLU A 110 1.38 30.70 -10.26
N GLU A 111 2.34 30.76 -11.20
CA GLU A 111 2.41 29.81 -12.30
C GLU A 111 2.72 28.40 -11.77
N LEU A 112 3.60 28.28 -10.78
CA LEU A 112 3.87 27.01 -10.12
C LEU A 112 2.62 26.45 -9.41
N GLN A 113 1.86 27.30 -8.73
CA GLN A 113 0.62 26.89 -8.06
C GLN A 113 -0.44 26.43 -9.07
N ASP A 114 -0.70 27.21 -10.13
CA ASP A 114 -1.62 26.84 -11.21
C ASP A 114 -1.19 25.55 -11.90
N ARG A 115 0.11 25.41 -12.18
CA ARG A 115 0.66 24.19 -12.77
C ARG A 115 0.52 22.99 -11.86
N TRP A 116 0.69 23.17 -10.56
CA TRP A 116 0.40 22.14 -9.57
C TRP A 116 -1.07 21.75 -9.61
N GLU A 117 -2.02 22.69 -9.65
CA GLU A 117 -3.45 22.33 -9.77
C GLU A 117 -3.76 21.57 -11.08
N ILE A 118 -3.15 21.96 -12.21
CA ILE A 118 -3.54 21.50 -13.56
C ILE A 118 -2.72 20.29 -14.07
N THR A 119 -1.40 20.24 -13.85
CA THR A 119 -0.47 19.20 -14.39
C THR A 119 0.53 18.59 -13.38
N SER A 120 1.13 17.44 -13.72
CA SER A 120 2.28 16.81 -13.05
C SER A 120 3.24 16.34 -14.15
N PRO A 121 4.60 16.37 -14.06
CA PRO A 121 5.53 16.78 -12.99
C PRO A 121 6.65 17.76 -13.44
N ASP A 122 6.46 18.62 -14.45
CA ASP A 122 7.59 19.41 -15.01
C ASP A 122 7.81 20.79 -14.33
N LEU A 123 7.82 20.82 -13.00
CA LEU A 123 7.90 22.07 -12.22
C LEU A 123 9.33 22.66 -12.29
N ALA A 124 9.60 23.61 -13.18
CA ALA A 124 10.92 24.22 -13.34
C ALA A 124 10.90 25.77 -13.41
N THR A 125 11.13 26.47 -12.28
CA THR A 125 11.74 27.84 -12.19
C THR A 125 12.81 28.06 -11.07
N PRO A 126 13.93 28.77 -11.31
CA PRO A 126 15.28 28.40 -10.82
C PRO A 126 15.67 28.51 -9.33
N ASN A 127 14.91 29.15 -8.42
CA ASN A 127 15.44 29.44 -7.06
C ASN A 127 14.61 28.93 -5.85
N GLN A 128 13.29 28.71 -5.99
CA GLN A 128 12.49 27.89 -5.05
C GLN A 128 12.37 26.43 -5.52
N ILE A 129 12.87 26.14 -6.72
CA ILE A 129 12.90 24.82 -7.36
C ILE A 129 13.50 23.76 -6.46
N GLN A 130 14.61 24.00 -5.76
CA GLN A 130 15.44 22.87 -5.36
C GLN A 130 14.77 22.06 -4.23
N GLU A 131 14.17 22.75 -3.27
CA GLU A 131 13.40 22.11 -2.19
C GLU A 131 12.12 21.48 -2.74
N ILE A 132 11.41 22.16 -3.64
CA ILE A 132 10.16 21.65 -4.26
C ILE A 132 10.45 20.43 -5.15
N MET A 133 11.52 20.45 -5.93
CA MET A 133 11.98 19.33 -6.74
C MET A 133 12.44 18.16 -5.88
N ALA A 134 13.18 18.42 -4.79
CA ALA A 134 13.57 17.37 -3.86
C ALA A 134 12.35 16.73 -3.19
N ALA A 135 11.38 17.54 -2.75
CA ALA A 135 10.12 17.05 -2.20
C ALA A 135 9.28 16.30 -3.23
N SER A 136 9.25 16.76 -4.49
CA SER A 136 8.57 16.07 -5.59
C SER A 136 9.21 14.71 -5.86
N ALA A 137 10.53 14.65 -5.96
CA ALA A 137 11.27 13.41 -6.19
C ALA A 137 11.09 12.42 -5.02
N ASP A 138 11.10 12.89 -3.77
CA ASP A 138 10.82 12.06 -2.59
C ASP A 138 9.38 11.54 -2.58
N CYS A 139 8.41 12.40 -2.90
CA CYS A 139 7.00 12.03 -3.04
C CYS A 139 6.80 10.95 -4.12
N ASP A 140 7.42 11.11 -5.28
CA ASP A 140 7.37 10.14 -6.38
C ASP A 140 8.04 8.81 -6.00
N ALA A 141 9.21 8.85 -5.37
CA ALA A 141 9.89 7.63 -4.90
C ALA A 141 9.03 6.85 -3.89
N LYS A 142 8.37 7.55 -2.96
CA LYS A 142 7.46 6.94 -1.97
C LYS A 142 6.18 6.43 -2.62
N ARG A 143 5.65 7.12 -3.63
CA ARG A 143 4.53 6.65 -4.44
C ARG A 143 4.87 5.32 -5.11
N ASP A 144 6.02 5.25 -5.77
CA ASP A 144 6.47 4.05 -6.47
C ASP A 144 6.66 2.88 -5.51
N LEU A 145 7.17 3.14 -4.30
CA LEU A 145 7.26 2.13 -3.24
C LEU A 145 5.87 1.59 -2.86
N VAL A 146 4.88 2.47 -2.64
CA VAL A 146 3.50 2.05 -2.35
C VAL A 146 2.94 1.21 -3.50
N VAL A 147 3.10 1.66 -4.75
CA VAL A 147 2.61 0.95 -5.94
C VAL A 147 3.23 -0.46 -6.02
N ALA A 148 4.54 -0.58 -5.84
CA ALA A 148 5.22 -1.87 -5.85
C ALA A 148 4.69 -2.82 -4.76
N ARG A 149 4.42 -2.29 -3.56
CA ARG A 149 3.87 -3.09 -2.45
C ARG A 149 2.41 -3.49 -2.67
N VAL A 150 1.59 -2.60 -3.25
CA VAL A 150 0.22 -2.92 -3.64
C VAL A 150 0.19 -4.01 -4.70
N GLN A 151 1.06 -3.91 -5.73
CA GLN A 151 1.19 -4.95 -6.75
C GLN A 151 1.62 -6.31 -6.15
N ALA A 152 2.56 -6.31 -5.21
CA ALA A 152 2.97 -7.51 -4.50
C ALA A 152 1.83 -8.14 -3.66
N ALA A 153 0.95 -7.32 -3.08
CA ALA A 153 -0.21 -7.80 -2.33
C ALA A 153 -1.35 -8.35 -3.21
N LEU A 154 -1.33 -8.04 -4.52
CA LEU A 154 -2.30 -8.52 -5.51
C LEU A 154 -1.85 -9.79 -6.25
N ALA A 155 -0.57 -10.16 -6.15
CA ALA A 155 0.04 -11.33 -6.78
C ALA A 155 -0.17 -12.60 -5.93
#